data_AF-A0A812Q9W2-F1
#
_entry.id   AF-A0A812Q9W2-F1
#
_cell.length_a   1.000
_cell.length_b   1.000
_cell.length_c   1.000
_cell.angle_alpha   90.00
_cell.angle_beta   90.00
_cell.angle_gamma   90.00
#
_symmetry.space_group_name_H-M   'P 1'
#
loop_
_entity.id
_entity.type
_entity.pdbx_description
1 polymer ?
#
loop_
_entity_poly.entity_id
_entity_poly.type
_entity_poly.pdbx_seq_one_letter_code
_entity_poly.pdbx_strand_id
1 'polypeptide(L)'
;THQLVRYLSRYTNQNVIIAVGGGGYSLKRALFNPESYANSEGGMLAAFGSLFQNGKTRIFTYPSVDDGGNVTPASVPSDDEQKLYEYLESKGYIQPLTSAYLSPE
;
A
#
# COMPACT_ATOMS: atom_id res chain seq x y z
N THR A 1 -4.42 2.47 -9.32
CA THR A 1 -4.66 2.85 -7.90
C THR A 1 -4.93 4.35 -7.70
N HIS A 2 -4.17 5.28 -8.28
CA HIS A 2 -4.37 6.74 -8.09
C HIS A 2 -5.77 7.27 -8.48
N GLN A 3 -6.36 6.75 -9.56
CA GLN A 3 -7.68 7.20 -10.01
C GLN A 3 -8.78 6.92 -8.98
N LEU A 4 -8.71 5.76 -8.30
CA LEU A 4 -9.66 5.37 -7.26
C LEU A 4 -9.57 6.31 -6.06
N VAL A 5 -8.35 6.60 -5.58
CA VAL A 5 -8.13 7.52 -4.47
C VAL A 5 -8.68 8.92 -4.79
N ARG A 6 -8.36 9.44 -5.98
CA ARG A 6 -8.84 10.75 -6.42
C ARG A 6 -10.36 10.80 -6.56
N TYR A 7 -10.97 9.70 -6.98
CA TYR A 7 -12.42 9.56 -7.05
C TYR A 7 -13.05 9.55 -5.65
N LEU A 8 -12.57 8.69 -4.75
CA LEU A 8 -13.08 8.56 -3.38
C LEU A 8 -12.92 9.86 -2.58
N SER A 9 -11.81 10.58 -2.78
CA SER A 9 -11.54 11.87 -2.12
C SER A 9 -12.59 12.96 -2.44
N ARG A 10 -13.39 12.79 -3.50
CA ARG A 10 -14.51 13.70 -3.81
C ARG A 10 -15.72 13.46 -2.93
N TYR A 11 -15.86 12.25 -2.37
CA TYR A 11 -17.05 11.78 -1.67
C TYR A 11 -16.81 11.51 -0.18
N THR A 12 -15.56 11.45 0.26
CA THR A 12 -15.23 11.30 1.68
C THR A 12 -14.00 12.11 2.07
N ASN A 13 -14.07 12.70 3.26
CA ASN A 13 -12.95 13.35 3.93
C ASN A 13 -12.27 12.46 4.97
N GLN A 14 -12.68 11.20 5.09
CA GLN A 14 -12.10 10.21 5.99
C GLN A 14 -10.82 9.60 5.39
N ASN A 15 -10.06 8.89 6.23
CA ASN A 15 -8.90 8.13 5.75
C ASN A 15 -9.36 7.03 4.79
N VAL A 16 -8.67 6.91 3.66
CA VAL A 16 -8.92 5.83 2.68
C VAL A 16 -7.83 4.80 2.88
N ILE A 17 -8.21 3.65 3.42
CA ILE A 17 -7.32 2.51 3.62
C ILE A 17 -7.42 1.59 2.41
N ILE A 18 -6.29 1.31 1.77
CA ILE A 18 -6.18 0.32 0.71
C ILE A 18 -5.47 -0.90 1.29
N ALA A 19 -6.19 -2.02 1.44
CA ALA A 19 -5.58 -3.28 1.83
C ALA A 19 -4.89 -3.94 0.63
N VAL A 20 -3.64 -4.37 0.81
CA VAL A 20 -2.81 -5.00 -0.23
C VAL A 20 -2.14 -6.24 0.36
N GLY A 21 -2.42 -7.41 -0.18
CA GLY A 21 -1.82 -8.67 0.28
C GLY A 21 -2.76 -9.87 0.12
N GLY A 22 -2.30 -11.05 0.56
CA GLY A 22 -3.06 -12.30 0.50
C GLY A 22 -3.06 -12.98 -0.88
N GLY A 23 -3.19 -14.32 -0.90
CA GLY A 23 -3.40 -15.10 -2.12
C GLY A 23 -2.38 -14.90 -3.25
N GLY A 24 -1.12 -14.57 -2.91
CA GLY A 24 -0.04 -14.29 -3.88
C GLY A 24 0.08 -12.83 -4.35
N TYR A 25 -0.74 -11.92 -3.82
CA TYR A 25 -0.58 -10.47 -4.03
C TYR A 25 0.36 -9.88 -2.98
N SER A 26 1.24 -8.98 -3.41
CA SER A 26 2.23 -8.32 -2.55
C SER A 26 2.34 -6.84 -2.88
N LEU A 27 2.89 -6.06 -1.93
CA LEU A 27 3.30 -4.67 -2.12
C LEU A 27 4.15 -4.51 -3.39
N LYS A 28 5.12 -5.41 -3.57
CA LYS A 28 6.02 -5.39 -4.72
C LYS A 28 5.25 -5.49 -6.03
N ARG A 29 4.38 -6.50 -6.17
CA ARG A 29 3.56 -6.70 -7.37
C ARG A 29 2.58 -5.56 -7.62
N ALA A 30 2.01 -4.98 -6.56
CA ALA A 30 0.96 -3.98 -6.67
C ALA A 30 1.47 -2.56 -6.93
N LEU A 31 2.54 -2.15 -6.24
CA LEU A 31 2.93 -0.74 -6.16
C LEU A 31 4.36 -0.46 -6.62
N PHE A 32 5.27 -1.42 -6.43
CA PHE A 32 6.67 -1.28 -6.84
C PHE A 32 6.95 -1.92 -8.21
N ASN A 33 5.97 -2.55 -8.84
CA ASN A 33 6.10 -3.00 -10.23
C ASN A 33 6.21 -1.79 -11.18
N PRO A 34 7.23 -1.72 -12.05
CA PRO A 34 7.34 -0.69 -13.09
C PRO A 34 6.07 -0.43 -13.91
N GLU A 35 5.29 -1.47 -14.20
CA GLU A 35 4.01 -1.33 -14.92
C GLU A 35 2.98 -0.48 -14.14
N SER A 36 3.03 -0.50 -12.81
CA SER A 36 2.10 0.23 -11.95
C SER A 36 2.27 1.76 -12.03
N TYR A 37 3.44 2.23 -12.46
CA TYR A 37 3.77 3.65 -12.60
C TYR A 37 4.29 4.04 -13.99
N ALA A 38 4.14 3.17 -14.99
CA ALA A 38 4.60 3.41 -16.36
C ALA A 38 4.03 4.69 -17.00
N ASN A 39 2.82 5.10 -16.60
CA ASN A 39 2.16 6.30 -17.10
C ASN A 39 2.48 7.56 -16.26
N SER A 40 3.36 7.46 -15.27
CA SER A 40 3.79 8.60 -14.46
C SER A 40 5.11 9.14 -14.99
N GLU A 41 5.13 10.39 -15.49
CA GLU A 41 6.34 11.01 -16.05
C GLU A 41 7.53 11.02 -15.07
N GLY A 42 7.28 11.11 -13.76
CA GLY A 42 8.31 11.04 -12.71
C GLY A 42 8.49 9.64 -12.10
N GLY A 43 8.00 8.61 -12.77
CA GLY A 43 8.13 7.21 -12.36
C GLY A 43 7.54 6.92 -10.97
N MET A 44 8.22 6.04 -10.22
CA MET A 44 7.76 5.55 -8.93
C MET A 44 7.49 6.67 -7.92
N LEU A 45 8.39 7.65 -7.80
CA LEU A 45 8.26 8.73 -6.83
C LEU A 45 7.05 9.63 -7.12
N ALA A 46 6.84 10.00 -8.40
CA ALA A 46 5.70 10.81 -8.78
C ALA A 46 4.38 10.05 -8.61
N ALA A 47 4.37 8.74 -8.89
CA ALA A 47 3.23 7.88 -8.59
C ALA A 47 2.93 7.95 -7.08
N PHE A 48 3.83 7.51 -6.20
CA PHE A 48 3.58 7.54 -4.75
C PHE A 48 3.19 8.93 -4.21
N GLY A 49 3.83 10.00 -4.70
CA GLY A 49 3.44 11.37 -4.38
C GLY A 49 1.99 11.67 -4.73
N SER A 50 1.52 11.25 -5.90
CA SER A 50 0.11 11.35 -6.29
C SER A 50 -0.81 10.46 -5.43
N LEU A 51 -0.36 9.30 -4.95
CA LEU A 51 -1.18 8.39 -4.12
C LEU A 51 -1.57 9.06 -2.80
N PHE A 52 -0.56 9.68 -2.20
CA PHE A 52 -0.63 10.24 -0.87
C PHE A 52 -0.87 11.75 -0.87
N GLN A 53 -1.07 12.36 -2.05
CA GLN A 53 -1.23 13.80 -2.23
C GLN A 53 -2.35 14.39 -1.36
N ASN A 54 -3.42 13.64 -1.13
CA ASN A 54 -4.53 14.08 -0.28
C ASN A 54 -4.22 14.02 1.23
N GLY A 55 -3.08 13.47 1.64
CA GLY A 55 -2.65 13.27 3.03
C GLY A 55 -3.44 12.21 3.81
N LYS A 56 -4.51 11.65 3.23
CA LYS A 56 -5.50 10.78 3.89
C LYS A 56 -5.47 9.32 3.43
N THR A 57 -4.80 9.06 2.32
CA THR A 57 -4.61 7.69 1.83
C THR A 57 -3.58 6.96 2.67
N ARG A 58 -3.89 5.73 3.05
CA ARG A 58 -2.98 4.80 3.74
C ARG A 58 -3.05 3.44 3.08
N ILE A 59 -1.93 2.74 3.04
CA ILE A 59 -1.85 1.37 2.51
C ILE A 59 -1.63 0.43 3.68
N PHE A 60 -2.48 -0.58 3.76
CA PHE A 60 -2.43 -1.60 4.77
C PHE A 60 -1.99 -2.91 4.15
N THR A 61 -0.95 -3.53 4.68
CA THR A 61 -0.39 -4.76 4.12
C THR A 61 -1.03 -5.95 4.81
N TYR A 62 -1.67 -6.82 4.03
CA TYR A 62 -2.32 -8.01 4.55
C TYR A 62 -1.33 -9.18 4.52
N PRO A 63 -1.22 -9.98 5.60
CA PRO A 63 -0.33 -11.12 5.60
C PRO A 63 -0.83 -12.21 4.62
N SER A 64 0.09 -13.02 4.12
CA SER A 64 -0.26 -14.21 3.36
C SER A 64 -0.59 -15.35 4.33
N VAL A 65 -1.67 -16.07 4.05
CA VAL A 65 -2.04 -17.28 4.77
C VAL A 65 -1.95 -18.44 3.80
N ASP A 66 -1.19 -19.48 4.14
CA ASP A 66 -1.11 -20.70 3.33
C ASP A 66 -2.24 -21.70 3.67
N ASP A 67 -2.34 -22.78 2.89
CA ASP A 67 -3.35 -23.82 3.08
C ASP A 67 -3.22 -24.56 4.43
N GLY A 68 -2.05 -24.47 5.08
CA GLY A 68 -1.79 -25.00 6.42
C GLY A 68 -2.15 -24.02 7.54
N GLY A 69 -2.61 -22.82 7.22
CA GLY A 69 -2.94 -21.77 8.18
C GLY A 69 -1.72 -20.99 8.69
N ASN A 70 -0.53 -21.16 8.10
CA ASN A 70 0.63 -20.38 8.50
C ASN A 70 0.53 -18.96 7.95
N VAL A 71 0.76 -17.99 8.85
CA VAL A 71 0.69 -16.57 8.53
C VAL A 71 2.09 -16.04 8.27
N THR A 72 2.32 -15.55 7.06
CA THR A 72 3.58 -14.90 6.66
C THR A 72 3.35 -13.40 6.49
N PRO A 73 4.22 -12.54 7.05
CA PRO A 73 4.15 -11.10 6.82
C PRO A 73 4.19 -10.75 5.32
N ALA A 74 3.61 -9.61 4.97
CA ALA A 74 3.66 -9.13 3.59
C ALA A 74 5.12 -8.95 3.14
N SER A 75 5.45 -9.40 1.93
CA SER A 75 6.78 -9.23 1.37
C SER A 75 7.13 -7.74 1.23
N VAL A 76 8.29 -7.37 1.77
CA VAL A 76 8.86 -6.03 1.66
C VAL A 76 9.64 -5.91 0.33
N PRO A 77 9.65 -4.72 -0.31
CA PRO A 77 10.52 -4.45 -1.46
C PRO A 77 12.00 -4.59 -1.11
N SER A 78 12.85 -4.88 -2.11
CA SER A 78 14.30 -5.05 -1.95
C SER A 78 15.07 -3.94 -2.68
N ASP A 79 16.38 -3.85 -2.41
CA ASP A 79 17.31 -3.01 -3.16
C ASP A 79 16.97 -1.50 -3.09
N ASP A 80 16.93 -0.80 -4.23
CA ASP A 80 16.70 0.64 -4.30
C ASP A 80 15.31 1.06 -3.77
N GLU A 81 14.34 0.15 -3.81
CA GLU A 81 12.96 0.38 -3.36
C GLU A 81 12.84 0.38 -1.85
N GLN A 82 13.78 -0.28 -1.16
CA GLN A 82 13.77 -0.46 0.29
C GLN A 82 13.79 0.89 1.02
N LYS A 83 14.62 1.83 0.58
CA LYS A 83 14.73 3.16 1.21
C LYS A 83 13.42 3.95 1.14
N LEU A 84 12.73 3.87 0.00
CA LEU A 84 11.42 4.52 -0.16
C LEU A 84 10.37 3.82 0.71
N TYR A 85 10.36 2.49 0.73
CA TYR A 85 9.47 1.72 1.59
C TYR A 85 9.65 2.10 3.06
N GLU A 86 10.88 2.08 3.57
CA GLU A 86 11.20 2.41 4.97
C GLU A 86 10.78 3.84 5.31
N TYR A 87 11.00 4.80 4.40
CA TYR A 87 10.51 6.16 4.59
C TYR A 87 8.99 6.21 4.70
N LEU A 88 8.26 5.57 3.78
CA LEU A 88 6.80 5.57 3.77
C LEU A 88 6.22 4.85 4.99
N GLU A 89 6.84 3.77 5.44
CA GLU A 89 6.48 3.04 6.65
C GLU A 89 6.73 3.87 7.91
N SER A 90 7.89 4.52 8.03
CA SER A 90 8.22 5.40 9.16
C SER A 90 7.27 6.59 9.30
N LYS A 91 6.68 7.06 8.19
CA LYS A 91 5.66 8.11 8.16
C LYS A 91 4.23 7.57 8.30
N GLY A 92 4.07 6.25 8.38
CA GLY A 92 2.79 5.57 8.52
C GLY A 92 1.93 5.59 7.26
N TYR A 93 2.48 5.88 6.08
CA TYR A 93 1.75 5.81 4.80
C TYR A 93 1.49 4.36 4.36
N ILE A 94 2.42 3.46 4.70
CA ILE A 94 2.30 2.02 4.53
C ILE A 94 2.43 1.38 5.91
N GLN A 95 1.49 0.53 6.30
CA GLN A 95 1.52 -0.15 7.60
C GLN A 95 1.04 -1.59 7.45
N PRO A 96 1.56 -2.55 8.21
CA PRO A 96 0.94 -3.86 8.31
C PRO A 96 -0.44 -3.77 8.96
N LEU A 97 -1.38 -4.58 8.48
CA LEU A 97 -2.67 -4.73 9.15
C LEU A 97 -2.45 -5.44 10.49
N THR A 98 -2.84 -4.76 11.57
CA THR A 98 -2.79 -5.30 12.93
C THR A 98 -4.20 -5.34 13.53
N SER A 99 -4.35 -6.06 14.64
CA SER A 99 -5.62 -6.18 15.37
C SER A 99 -6.19 -4.83 15.84
N ALA A 100 -5.38 -3.78 15.93
CA ALA A 100 -5.83 -2.43 16.25
C ALA A 100 -6.77 -1.81 15.20
N TYR A 101 -6.83 -2.39 13.99
CA TYR A 101 -7.64 -1.90 12.87
C TYR A 101 -8.82 -2.82 12.54
N LEU A 102 -9.01 -3.89 13.31
CA LEU A 102 -10.18 -4.75 13.21
C LEU A 102 -11.30 -4.18 14.09
N SER A 103 -12.54 -4.21 13.60
CA SER A 103 -13.67 -3.88 14.47
C SER A 103 -13.76 -4.94 15.57
N PRO A 104 -14.00 -4.56 16.84
CA PRO A 104 -14.25 -5.54 17.89
C PRO A 104 -15.47 -6.38 17.51
N GLU A 105 -15.37 -7.70 17.73
CA GLU A 105 -16.47 -8.66 17.53
C GLU A 105 -17.65 -8.42 18.48
#